data_AF-A0A1A9ZE33-F1
#
_entry.id   AF-A0A1A9ZE33-F1
#
_cell.length_a   1.000
_cell.length_b   1.000
_cell.length_c   1.000
_cell.angle_alpha   90.00
_cell.angle_beta   90.00
_cell.angle_gamma   90.00
#
_symmetry.space_group_name_H-M   'P 1'
#
loop_
_entity.id
_entity.type
_entity.pdbx_description
1 polymer ?
#
loop_
_entity_poly.entity_id
_entity_poly.type
_entity_poly.pdbx_seq_one_letter_code
_entity_poly.pdbx_strand_id
1 'polypeptide(L)'
;MNISWSGRLQLTSFFRLLSTNFKLSARQLLAESDGGFVYEKILTNTSNSLIIDNNLYNTHLHYADISPKPVREEAKDEHIQPPPPNPEPSGNERTLPRLMNFPEIMWPSMFNSMRNWFLVYGIIRPYFDKEFYLKEFIRGAKKAMQVVSVKLMNSDFAGLHNLVTDEALAELKPVIQKLSVSQRRQLEVQESDVYLTFPHQVGIMFDESSGRKIQKRWVEITMVFHILRGLHEIRESGEEIPWNMGTMPEYQDKVFVCNYRFIKEFTTGQESDWTINIVNHFKPLDLINEMKRV
;
A
#
# COMPACT_ATOMS: atom_id res chain seq x y z
N MET A 1 -16.39 -30.64 25.29
CA MET A 1 -16.24 -29.67 24.18
C MET A 1 -14.84 -29.84 23.61
N ASN A 2 -14.71 -30.29 22.35
CA ASN A 2 -13.41 -30.51 21.72
C ASN A 2 -12.85 -29.19 21.16
N ILE A 3 -11.60 -28.89 21.50
CA ILE A 3 -10.85 -27.77 20.93
C ILE A 3 -10.21 -28.28 19.62
N SER A 4 -10.51 -27.63 18.49
CA SER A 4 -10.00 -28.04 17.19
C SER A 4 -8.48 -27.88 17.10
N TRP A 5 -7.80 -28.94 16.67
CA TRP A 5 -6.35 -28.94 16.44
C TRP A 5 -5.94 -28.17 15.16
N SER A 6 -6.89 -27.78 14.29
CA SER A 6 -6.60 -27.10 13.02
C SER A 6 -5.94 -25.73 13.19
N GLY A 7 -6.26 -24.98 14.26
CA GLY A 7 -5.72 -23.63 14.48
C GLY A 7 -4.21 -23.58 14.77
N ARG A 8 -3.62 -24.66 15.30
CA ARG A 8 -2.20 -24.68 15.68
C ARG A 8 -1.26 -24.94 14.49
N LEU A 9 -1.76 -25.60 13.44
CA LEU A 9 -1.02 -25.91 12.21
C LEU A 9 -0.97 -24.73 11.23
N GLN A 10 -1.99 -23.86 11.22
CA GLN A 10 -2.02 -22.69 10.33
C GLN A 10 -0.95 -21.64 10.71
N LEU A 11 -0.72 -21.41 12.01
CA LEU A 11 0.36 -20.53 12.48
C LEU A 11 1.75 -21.04 12.07
N THR A 12 2.03 -22.34 12.24
CA THR A 12 3.35 -22.91 11.92
C THR A 12 3.69 -22.88 10.43
N SER A 13 2.69 -23.01 9.55
CA SER A 13 2.88 -22.91 8.10
C SER A 13 3.09 -21.45 7.65
N PHE A 14 2.39 -20.50 8.27
CA PHE A 14 2.60 -19.06 8.03
C PHE A 14 4.01 -18.62 8.45
N PHE A 15 4.49 -19.08 9.62
CA PHE A 15 5.88 -18.87 10.02
C PHE A 15 6.90 -19.57 9.09
N ARG A 16 6.57 -20.72 8.50
CA ARG A 16 7.45 -21.36 7.49
C ARG A 16 7.59 -20.51 6.22
N LEU A 17 6.48 -20.02 5.66
CA LEU A 17 6.52 -19.18 4.45
C LEU A 17 7.22 -17.83 4.69
N LEU A 18 6.98 -17.21 5.85
CA LEU A 18 7.78 -16.08 6.30
C LEU A 18 9.26 -16.45 6.39
N SER A 19 9.60 -17.61 6.98
CA SER A 19 11.00 -18.04 7.13
C SER A 19 11.73 -18.31 5.81
N THR A 20 11.05 -18.82 4.77
CA THR A 20 11.68 -19.08 3.47
C THR A 20 11.94 -17.79 2.71
N ASN A 21 10.97 -16.87 2.72
CA ASN A 21 11.13 -15.56 2.06
C ASN A 21 12.09 -14.64 2.85
N PHE A 22 12.11 -14.71 4.19
CA PHE A 22 13.15 -14.06 5.01
C PHE A 22 14.54 -14.65 4.78
N LYS A 23 14.68 -15.97 4.59
CA LYS A 23 15.98 -16.58 4.27
C LYS A 23 16.50 -16.17 2.89
N LEU A 24 15.61 -15.88 1.93
CA LEU A 24 15.98 -15.28 0.65
C LEU A 24 16.46 -13.83 0.81
N SER A 25 15.66 -12.98 1.47
CA SER A 25 16.03 -11.57 1.73
C SER A 25 17.32 -11.46 2.57
N ALA A 26 17.47 -12.26 3.63
CA ALA A 26 18.69 -12.29 4.43
C ALA A 26 19.89 -12.85 3.67
N ARG A 27 19.70 -13.79 2.72
CA ARG A 27 20.79 -14.24 1.83
C ARG A 27 21.19 -13.18 0.80
N GLN A 28 20.25 -12.39 0.28
CA GLN A 28 20.59 -11.25 -0.58
C GLN A 28 21.36 -10.18 0.21
N LEU A 29 20.88 -9.79 1.39
CA LEU A 29 21.57 -8.82 2.27
C LEU A 29 22.94 -9.33 2.75
N LEU A 30 23.10 -10.64 2.99
CA LEU A 30 24.40 -11.20 3.36
C LEU A 30 25.35 -11.32 2.16
N ALA A 31 24.85 -11.64 0.96
CA ALA A 31 25.63 -11.62 -0.28
C ALA A 31 26.08 -10.21 -0.68
N GLU A 32 25.34 -9.17 -0.27
CA GLU A 32 25.75 -7.76 -0.38
C GLU A 32 26.70 -7.31 0.76
N SER A 33 26.84 -8.08 1.85
CA SER A 33 27.63 -7.69 3.03
C SER A 33 29.08 -8.21 3.08
N ASP A 34 29.48 -9.10 2.16
CA ASP A 34 30.87 -9.58 2.08
C ASP A 34 31.86 -8.53 1.50
N GLY A 35 31.36 -7.34 1.13
CA GLY A 35 32.16 -6.13 0.92
C GLY A 35 32.22 -5.29 2.20
N GLY A 36 33.37 -5.30 2.89
CA GLY A 36 33.51 -4.71 4.23
C GLY A 36 33.25 -3.20 4.34
N PHE A 37 32.70 -2.79 5.49
CA PHE A 37 32.48 -1.38 5.86
C PHE A 37 33.78 -0.57 5.93
N VAL A 38 33.88 0.49 5.14
CA VAL A 38 34.81 1.61 5.37
C VAL A 38 34.06 2.93 5.15
N TYR A 39 34.15 3.84 6.12
CA TYR A 39 33.72 5.23 5.97
C TYR A 39 34.77 6.00 5.15
N GLU A 40 34.40 6.61 4.01
CA GLU A 40 34.58 8.07 3.84
C GLU A 40 33.84 8.64 2.61
N LYS A 41 34.11 9.91 2.31
CA LYS A 41 33.31 10.88 1.56
C LYS A 41 34.00 11.22 0.23
N ILE A 42 33.28 11.92 -0.68
CA ILE A 42 33.78 12.72 -1.84
C ILE A 42 33.80 12.05 -3.24
N LEU A 43 32.85 12.50 -4.07
CA LEU A 43 32.86 12.86 -5.52
C LEU A 43 33.40 11.94 -6.65
N THR A 44 32.86 12.24 -7.84
CA THR A 44 33.29 11.92 -9.23
C THR A 44 32.95 10.57 -9.85
N ASN A 45 31.85 10.57 -10.62
CA ASN A 45 31.82 10.35 -12.08
C ASN A 45 32.91 9.44 -12.71
N THR A 46 32.55 8.22 -13.09
CA THR A 46 33.09 7.58 -14.31
C THR A 46 32.04 6.67 -14.96
N SER A 47 31.93 6.75 -16.28
CA SER A 47 31.19 5.81 -17.12
C SER A 47 31.79 4.41 -17.07
N ASN A 48 30.99 3.37 -17.32
CA ASN A 48 31.44 2.29 -18.19
C ASN A 48 30.27 1.56 -18.87
N SER A 49 30.42 1.39 -20.18
CA SER A 49 29.53 0.65 -21.06
C SER A 49 29.75 -0.85 -20.99
N LEU A 50 28.69 -1.64 -21.17
CA LEU A 50 28.81 -2.99 -21.73
C LEU A 50 28.01 -3.08 -23.03
N ILE A 51 28.74 -3.28 -24.11
CA ILE A 51 28.24 -3.48 -25.47
C ILE A 51 27.79 -4.93 -25.60
N ILE A 52 26.60 -5.16 -26.16
CA ILE A 52 26.25 -6.44 -26.80
C ILE A 52 25.62 -6.09 -28.16
N ASP A 53 26.43 -6.20 -29.20
CA ASP A 53 25.96 -6.17 -30.58
C ASP A 53 25.22 -7.46 -30.93
N ASN A 54 24.13 -7.37 -31.69
CA ASN A 54 23.58 -8.48 -32.46
C ASN A 54 22.83 -7.92 -33.67
N ASN A 55 23.50 -7.87 -34.82
CA ASN A 55 22.92 -7.33 -36.05
C ASN A 55 23.50 -8.04 -37.29
N LEU A 56 22.95 -9.22 -37.63
CA LEU A 56 23.19 -10.00 -38.84
C LEU A 56 21.89 -10.80 -39.12
N TYR A 57 21.29 -10.88 -40.31
CA TYR A 57 21.59 -10.30 -41.63
C TYR A 57 20.29 -9.86 -42.33
N ASN A 58 20.43 -8.94 -43.27
CA ASN A 58 19.38 -8.49 -44.19
C ASN A 58 19.58 -9.19 -45.55
N THR A 59 18.51 -9.66 -46.22
CA THR A 59 18.58 -10.01 -47.66
C THR A 59 17.26 -9.72 -48.36
N HIS A 60 17.35 -9.09 -49.53
CA HIS A 60 16.25 -8.46 -50.27
C HIS A 60 16.11 -9.12 -51.65
N LEU A 61 14.88 -9.48 -52.09
CA LEU A 61 14.64 -9.99 -53.46
C LEU A 61 13.25 -9.60 -54.02
N HIS A 62 13.23 -9.22 -55.30
CA HIS A 62 12.08 -9.08 -56.22
C HIS A 62 12.54 -9.60 -57.61
N TYR A 63 11.79 -9.71 -58.72
CA TYR A 63 10.44 -9.34 -59.24
C TYR A 63 10.15 -10.33 -60.43
N ALA A 64 8.98 -10.48 -61.07
CA ALA A 64 7.58 -10.12 -60.83
C ALA A 64 6.69 -10.81 -61.90
N ASP A 65 5.53 -11.36 -61.55
CA ASP A 65 4.48 -11.82 -62.49
C ASP A 65 3.10 -11.44 -61.94
N ILE A 66 2.32 -10.48 -62.50
CA ILE A 66 1.61 -10.41 -63.80
C ILE A 66 0.22 -11.08 -63.76
N SER A 67 -0.80 -10.30 -64.14
CA SER A 67 -2.22 -10.64 -64.44
C SER A 67 -3.22 -10.70 -63.26
N PRO A 68 -4.53 -10.43 -63.49
CA PRO A 68 -5.03 -9.12 -63.92
C PRO A 68 -6.15 -8.55 -63.02
N LYS A 69 -6.39 -7.22 -63.10
CA LYS A 69 -7.44 -6.51 -62.33
C LYS A 69 -8.85 -6.73 -62.90
N PRO A 70 -9.89 -6.90 -62.06
CA PRO A 70 -11.28 -6.60 -62.41
C PRO A 70 -11.61 -5.10 -62.24
N VAL A 71 -12.80 -4.72 -62.70
CA VAL A 71 -13.23 -3.34 -62.99
C VAL A 71 -13.70 -2.56 -61.74
N ARG A 72 -13.59 -1.23 -61.83
CA ARG A 72 -13.95 -0.22 -60.83
C ARG A 72 -15.46 0.06 -60.83
N GLU A 73 -16.13 -0.16 -59.70
CA GLU A 73 -17.39 0.52 -59.38
C GLU A 73 -17.09 1.79 -58.58
N GLU A 74 -17.66 2.93 -59.00
CA GLU A 74 -17.46 4.23 -58.33
C GLU A 74 -18.51 4.45 -57.23
N ALA A 75 -18.25 3.92 -56.04
CA ALA A 75 -18.93 4.37 -54.83
C ALA A 75 -18.35 5.72 -54.38
N LYS A 76 -19.22 6.69 -54.06
CA LYS A 76 -18.82 7.97 -53.48
C LYS A 76 -18.74 7.84 -51.96
N ASP A 77 -17.57 7.47 -51.45
CA ASP A 77 -17.27 7.58 -50.03
C ASP A 77 -17.08 9.06 -49.65
N GLU A 78 -18.06 9.63 -48.95
CA GLU A 78 -17.82 10.83 -48.16
C GLU A 78 -16.87 10.47 -47.03
N HIS A 79 -15.70 11.12 -46.99
CA HIS A 79 -14.68 10.87 -45.96
C HIS A 79 -15.12 11.48 -44.62
N ILE A 80 -16.05 10.78 -43.95
CA ILE A 80 -16.25 10.91 -42.51
C ILE A 80 -14.95 10.41 -41.90
N GLN A 81 -14.09 11.34 -41.46
CA GLN A 81 -12.97 10.98 -40.61
C GLN A 81 -13.55 10.24 -39.40
N PRO A 82 -13.05 9.05 -39.04
CA PRO A 82 -13.40 8.47 -37.76
C PRO A 82 -13.07 9.53 -36.69
N PRO A 83 -13.92 9.70 -35.65
CA PRO A 83 -13.61 10.64 -34.58
C PRO A 83 -12.19 10.33 -34.09
N PRO A 84 -11.34 11.36 -33.88
CA PRO A 84 -9.95 11.15 -33.54
C PRO A 84 -9.88 10.16 -32.38
N PRO A 85 -9.01 9.13 -32.44
CA PRO A 85 -8.96 8.11 -31.41
C PRO A 85 -8.87 8.81 -30.07
N ASN A 86 -9.87 8.54 -29.22
CA ASN A 86 -10.02 9.14 -27.91
C ASN A 86 -8.63 9.05 -27.24
N PRO A 87 -7.99 10.18 -26.87
CA PRO A 87 -6.55 10.20 -26.62
C PRO A 87 -6.22 9.10 -25.64
N GLU A 88 -5.41 8.12 -26.10
CA GLU A 88 -5.07 6.99 -25.26
C GLU A 88 -4.55 7.53 -23.94
N PRO A 89 -5.08 7.07 -22.79
CA PRO A 89 -4.78 7.67 -21.50
C PRO A 89 -3.27 7.64 -21.34
N SER A 90 -2.66 8.83 -21.35
CA SER A 90 -1.22 9.01 -21.53
C SER A 90 -0.48 8.09 -20.57
N GLY A 91 0.16 7.06 -21.14
CA GLY A 91 0.67 5.96 -20.35
C GLY A 91 1.63 6.44 -19.27
N ASN A 92 1.57 5.79 -18.11
CA ASN A 92 2.56 5.81 -17.02
C ASN A 92 2.29 6.62 -15.72
N GLU A 93 1.12 7.22 -15.50
CA GLU A 93 0.76 7.75 -14.17
C GLU A 93 0.17 6.68 -13.22
N ARG A 94 0.34 6.87 -11.90
CA ARG A 94 -0.22 5.97 -10.86
C ARG A 94 -1.75 5.96 -10.95
N THR A 95 -2.38 4.80 -10.71
CA THR A 95 -3.85 4.71 -10.76
C THR A 95 -4.54 5.47 -9.62
N LEU A 96 -3.81 5.69 -8.52
CA LEU A 96 -4.15 6.58 -7.41
C LEU A 96 -2.88 7.34 -6.97
N PRO A 97 -2.90 8.68 -6.85
CA PRO A 97 -1.74 9.43 -6.36
C PRO A 97 -1.56 9.22 -4.85
N ARG A 98 -0.35 9.49 -4.36
CA ARG A 98 -0.03 9.46 -2.92
C ARG A 98 -0.92 10.46 -2.18
N LEU A 99 -1.60 10.01 -1.12
CA LEU A 99 -2.54 10.85 -0.37
C LEU A 99 -1.85 11.78 0.63
N MET A 100 -0.73 11.32 1.20
CA MET A 100 0.12 12.04 2.14
C MET A 100 1.58 11.66 1.92
N ASN A 101 2.50 12.51 2.38
CA ASN A 101 3.94 12.28 2.35
C ASN A 101 4.37 11.28 3.45
N PHE A 102 4.02 10.01 3.23
CA PHE A 102 4.35 8.90 4.11
C PHE A 102 4.82 7.70 3.28
N PRO A 103 5.89 6.97 3.69
CA PRO A 103 6.39 5.82 2.93
C PRO A 103 5.33 4.72 2.82
N GLU A 104 5.26 4.06 1.67
CA GLU A 104 4.36 2.94 1.45
C GLU A 104 4.83 1.68 2.19
N ILE A 105 4.13 1.32 3.27
CA ILE A 105 4.45 0.18 4.11
C ILE A 105 3.56 -1.01 3.74
N MET A 106 4.16 -2.05 3.17
CA MET A 106 3.47 -3.29 2.81
C MET A 106 3.76 -4.43 3.78
N TRP A 107 5.00 -4.56 4.26
CA TRP A 107 5.45 -5.78 4.96
C TRP A 107 5.60 -5.60 6.48
N PRO A 108 5.41 -6.68 7.27
CA PRO A 108 5.75 -6.67 8.69
C PRO A 108 7.27 -6.68 8.88
N SER A 109 7.76 -5.94 9.88
CA SER A 109 9.17 -5.98 10.32
C SER A 109 9.29 -6.82 11.58
N MET A 110 10.18 -7.83 11.60
CA MET A 110 10.38 -8.69 12.78
C MET A 110 10.89 -7.89 14.00
N PHE A 111 11.80 -6.95 13.77
CA PHE A 111 12.30 -6.05 14.82
C PHE A 111 11.18 -5.17 15.36
N ASN A 112 10.31 -4.65 14.48
CA ASN A 112 9.16 -3.88 14.93
C ASN A 112 8.16 -4.76 15.70
N SER A 113 7.91 -6.00 15.29
CA SER A 113 7.02 -6.91 16.04
C SER A 113 7.47 -7.11 17.49
N MET A 114 8.77 -7.30 17.74
CA MET A 114 9.32 -7.40 19.10
C MET A 114 9.22 -6.07 19.86
N ARG A 115 9.57 -4.96 19.21
CA ARG A 115 9.48 -3.60 19.79
C ARG A 115 8.03 -3.24 20.15
N ASN A 116 7.08 -3.49 19.25
CA ASN A 116 5.65 -3.24 19.42
C ASN A 116 5.10 -4.07 20.59
N TRP A 117 5.50 -5.34 20.71
CA TRP A 117 5.14 -6.18 21.85
C TRP A 117 5.62 -5.58 23.18
N PHE A 118 6.89 -5.17 23.26
CA PHE A 118 7.44 -4.52 24.45
C PHE A 118 6.74 -3.18 24.77
N LEU A 119 6.51 -2.32 23.77
CA LEU A 119 5.84 -1.03 23.97
C LEU A 119 4.39 -1.21 24.44
N VAL A 120 3.64 -2.16 23.89
CA VAL A 120 2.25 -2.43 24.28
C VAL A 120 2.15 -3.03 25.68
N TYR A 121 2.86 -4.13 25.95
CA TYR A 121 2.70 -4.88 27.20
C TYR A 121 3.59 -4.37 28.34
N GLY A 122 4.74 -3.75 28.02
CA GLY A 122 5.70 -3.22 28.98
C GLY A 122 5.56 -1.72 29.27
N ILE A 123 4.93 -0.93 28.39
CA ILE A 123 4.78 0.52 28.60
C ILE A 123 3.32 0.99 28.58
N ILE A 124 2.63 0.89 27.43
CA ILE A 124 1.28 1.45 27.23
C ILE A 124 0.32 0.87 28.27
N ARG A 125 0.24 -0.46 28.36
CA ARG A 125 -0.70 -1.12 29.27
C ARG A 125 -0.42 -0.85 30.76
N PRO A 126 0.80 -0.99 31.29
CA PRO A 126 1.04 -0.73 32.71
C PRO A 126 0.95 0.76 33.12
N TYR A 127 1.36 1.71 32.26
CA TYR A 127 1.56 3.11 32.66
C TYR A 127 0.59 4.12 32.03
N PHE A 128 0.01 3.85 30.86
CA PHE A 128 -0.84 4.82 30.15
C PHE A 128 -2.32 4.41 30.13
N ASP A 129 -2.61 3.13 29.86
CA ASP A 129 -3.98 2.60 29.75
C ASP A 129 -4.03 1.12 30.11
N LYS A 130 -4.49 0.82 31.33
CA LYS A 130 -4.57 -0.55 31.88
C LYS A 130 -5.54 -1.46 31.14
N GLU A 131 -6.53 -0.87 30.49
CA GLU A 131 -7.59 -1.56 29.74
C GLU A 131 -7.22 -1.74 28.26
N PHE A 132 -6.13 -1.10 27.80
CA PHE A 132 -5.64 -1.23 26.43
C PHE A 132 -5.40 -2.70 26.05
N TYR A 133 -6.16 -3.14 25.03
CA TYR A 133 -6.05 -4.48 24.47
C TYR A 133 -5.85 -4.41 22.96
N LEU A 134 -4.67 -4.80 22.49
CA LEU A 134 -4.25 -4.62 21.09
C LEU A 134 -5.22 -5.25 20.07
N LYS A 135 -5.86 -6.38 20.41
CA LYS A 135 -6.87 -7.02 19.54
C LYS A 135 -8.12 -6.15 19.36
N GLU A 136 -8.55 -5.49 20.43
CA GLU A 136 -9.71 -4.58 20.39
C GLU A 136 -9.37 -3.28 19.66
N PHE A 137 -8.15 -2.77 19.87
CA PHE A 137 -7.62 -1.67 19.06
C PHE A 137 -7.62 -2.02 17.56
N ILE A 138 -7.12 -3.20 17.16
CA ILE A 138 -7.12 -3.63 15.74
C ILE A 138 -8.56 -3.73 15.18
N ARG A 139 -9.53 -4.21 15.98
CA ARG A 139 -10.95 -4.25 15.61
C ARG A 139 -11.54 -2.84 15.41
N GLY A 140 -11.22 -1.90 16.31
CA GLY A 140 -11.61 -0.50 16.16
C GLY A 140 -10.96 0.17 14.95
N ALA A 141 -9.66 -0.09 14.73
CA ALA A 141 -8.87 0.47 13.64
C ALA A 141 -9.39 0.06 12.25
N LYS A 142 -9.85 -1.19 12.07
CA LYS A 142 -10.52 -1.63 10.83
C LYS A 142 -11.79 -0.80 10.54
N LYS A 143 -12.64 -0.61 11.54
CA LYS A 143 -13.88 0.16 11.41
C LYS A 143 -13.62 1.64 11.15
N ALA A 144 -12.68 2.23 11.87
CA ALA A 144 -12.25 3.62 11.66
C ALA A 144 -11.69 3.81 10.24
N MET A 145 -10.88 2.86 9.75
CA MET A 145 -10.38 2.85 8.37
C MET A 145 -11.52 2.84 7.35
N GLN A 146 -12.52 1.95 7.49
CA GLN A 146 -13.71 1.94 6.61
C GLN A 146 -14.46 3.28 6.65
N VAL A 147 -14.79 3.79 7.84
CA VAL A 147 -15.54 5.06 8.00
C VAL A 147 -14.81 6.24 7.37
N VAL A 148 -13.50 6.36 7.60
CA VAL A 148 -12.67 7.43 7.02
C VAL A 148 -12.53 7.27 5.51
N SER A 149 -12.38 6.04 5.01
CA SER A 149 -12.28 5.74 3.57
C SER A 149 -13.52 6.20 2.79
N VAL A 150 -14.72 5.91 3.32
CA VAL A 150 -16.01 6.32 2.75
C VAL A 150 -16.18 7.83 2.79
N LYS A 151 -15.76 8.49 3.87
CA LYS A 151 -15.82 9.95 3.98
C LYS A 151 -14.85 10.66 3.02
N LEU A 152 -13.65 10.14 2.83
CA LEU A 152 -12.67 10.66 1.86
C LEU A 152 -13.19 10.49 0.42
N MET A 153 -13.77 9.34 0.08
CA MET A 153 -14.44 9.09 -1.20
C MET A 153 -15.54 10.14 -1.48
N ASN A 154 -16.40 10.41 -0.50
CA ASN A 154 -17.45 11.44 -0.59
C ASN A 154 -16.92 12.88 -0.46
N SER A 155 -15.65 13.08 -0.11
CA SER A 155 -15.06 14.39 0.23
C SER A 155 -15.77 15.10 1.39
N ASP A 156 -16.31 14.32 2.34
CA ASP A 156 -16.93 14.78 3.59
C ASP A 156 -15.85 15.16 4.63
N PHE A 157 -15.18 16.29 4.40
CA PHE A 157 -14.17 16.80 5.34
C PHE A 157 -14.75 17.25 6.67
N ALA A 158 -16.02 17.71 6.70
CA ALA A 158 -16.69 18.11 7.93
C ALA A 158 -16.90 16.91 8.86
N GLY A 159 -17.36 15.78 8.33
CA GLY A 159 -17.53 14.54 9.08
C GLY A 159 -16.23 13.77 9.37
N LEU A 160 -15.06 14.23 8.88
CA LEU A 160 -13.75 13.71 9.28
C LEU A 160 -13.15 14.43 10.51
N HIS A 161 -13.71 15.57 10.90
CA HIS A 161 -13.33 16.29 12.13
C HIS A 161 -13.44 15.35 13.35
N ASN A 162 -12.47 15.41 14.26
CA ASN A 162 -12.28 14.47 15.39
C ASN A 162 -12.01 12.99 15.02
N LEU A 163 -12.04 12.60 13.74
CA LEU A 163 -11.60 11.26 13.29
C LEU A 163 -10.18 11.29 12.72
N VAL A 164 -9.84 12.39 12.05
CA VAL A 164 -8.53 12.68 11.45
C VAL A 164 -8.02 13.99 12.06
N THR A 165 -6.71 14.12 12.31
CA THR A 165 -6.15 15.36 12.87
C THR A 165 -6.16 16.50 11.86
N ASP A 166 -6.17 17.75 12.34
CA ASP A 166 -6.27 18.93 11.48
C ASP A 166 -5.09 19.06 10.51
N GLU A 167 -3.89 18.63 10.91
CA GLU A 167 -2.70 18.62 10.05
C GLU A 167 -2.86 17.62 8.90
N ALA A 168 -3.35 16.42 9.20
CA ALA A 168 -3.62 15.40 8.19
C ALA A 168 -4.79 15.81 7.27
N LEU A 169 -5.81 16.50 7.78
CA LEU A 169 -6.89 17.07 6.96
C LEU A 169 -6.38 18.20 6.05
N ALA A 170 -5.46 19.04 6.53
CA ALA A 170 -4.85 20.10 5.71
C ALA A 170 -4.03 19.54 4.54
N GLU A 171 -3.36 18.39 4.72
CA GLU A 171 -2.64 17.69 3.65
C GLU A 171 -3.59 16.93 2.70
N LEU A 172 -4.55 16.18 3.24
CA LEU A 172 -5.48 15.36 2.45
C LEU A 172 -6.41 16.19 1.57
N LYS A 173 -6.98 17.29 2.10
CA LYS A 173 -8.01 18.09 1.42
C LYS A 173 -7.62 18.53 -0.01
N PRO A 174 -6.47 19.18 -0.26
CA PRO A 174 -6.08 19.59 -1.61
C PRO A 174 -5.74 18.42 -2.54
N VAL A 175 -5.38 17.24 -2.02
CA VAL A 175 -5.16 16.03 -2.85
C VAL A 175 -6.51 15.44 -3.26
N ILE A 176 -7.38 15.17 -2.29
CA ILE A 176 -8.72 14.58 -2.49
C ILE A 176 -9.58 15.44 -3.43
N GLN A 177 -9.50 16.77 -3.35
CA GLN A 177 -10.23 17.69 -4.23
C GLN A 177 -9.75 17.65 -5.70
N LYS A 178 -8.53 17.19 -5.98
CA LYS A 178 -7.99 17.04 -7.34
C LYS A 178 -8.28 15.67 -7.97
N LEU A 179 -8.72 14.70 -7.17
CA LEU A 179 -9.02 13.35 -7.65
C LEU A 179 -10.26 13.33 -8.55
N SER A 180 -10.16 12.60 -9.65
CA SER A 180 -11.32 12.27 -10.49
C SER A 180 -12.38 11.49 -9.70
N VAL A 181 -13.61 11.40 -10.22
CA VAL A 181 -14.67 10.59 -9.58
C VAL A 181 -14.28 9.11 -9.50
N SER A 182 -13.59 8.57 -10.52
CA SER A 182 -13.10 7.19 -10.50
C SER A 182 -11.94 6.99 -9.52
N GLN A 183 -11.07 7.98 -9.34
CA GLN A 183 -10.02 7.94 -8.31
C GLN A 183 -10.59 8.06 -6.89
N ARG A 184 -11.59 8.92 -6.65
CA ARG A 184 -12.26 9.00 -5.34
C ARG A 184 -12.99 7.71 -4.98
N ARG A 185 -13.65 7.05 -5.94
CA ARG A 185 -14.21 5.69 -5.75
C ARG A 185 -13.15 4.62 -5.46
N GLN A 186 -11.88 4.84 -5.84
CA GLN A 186 -10.78 3.97 -5.43
C GLN A 186 -10.31 4.19 -3.97
N LEU A 187 -10.88 5.16 -3.24
CA LEU A 187 -10.60 5.34 -1.81
C LEU A 187 -11.51 4.51 -0.90
N GLU A 188 -12.68 4.09 -1.37
CA GLU A 188 -13.62 3.31 -0.56
C GLU A 188 -13.06 1.91 -0.26
N VAL A 189 -13.14 1.51 1.01
CA VAL A 189 -12.68 0.22 1.53
C VAL A 189 -13.66 -0.31 2.58
N GLN A 190 -14.07 -1.57 2.44
CA GLN A 190 -14.90 -2.26 3.44
C GLN A 190 -14.04 -3.08 4.43
N GLU A 191 -14.47 -3.19 5.69
CA GLU A 191 -13.83 -4.05 6.71
C GLU A 191 -13.83 -5.54 6.31
N SER A 192 -14.91 -5.98 5.63
CA SER A 192 -15.09 -7.34 5.11
C SER A 192 -14.01 -7.73 4.09
N ASP A 193 -13.51 -6.76 3.33
CA ASP A 193 -12.53 -6.93 2.26
C ASP A 193 -11.08 -6.97 2.76
N VAL A 194 -10.85 -6.76 4.07
CA VAL A 194 -9.53 -6.85 4.69
C VAL A 194 -9.14 -8.31 4.94
N TYR A 195 -8.28 -8.87 4.09
CA TYR A 195 -7.76 -10.24 4.23
C TYR A 195 -6.58 -10.36 5.20
N LEU A 196 -5.77 -9.31 5.34
CA LEU A 196 -4.62 -9.27 6.26
C LEU A 196 -4.51 -7.90 6.94
N THR A 197 -4.25 -7.89 8.24
CA THR A 197 -3.91 -6.66 8.96
C THR A 197 -2.90 -6.93 10.07
N PHE A 198 -2.05 -5.96 10.35
CA PHE A 198 -1.10 -5.99 11.46
C PHE A 198 -0.67 -4.57 11.89
N PRO A 199 -0.32 -4.36 13.17
CA PRO A 199 0.38 -3.16 13.60
C PRO A 199 1.84 -3.25 13.11
N HIS A 200 2.23 -2.37 12.18
CA HIS A 200 3.61 -2.31 11.70
C HIS A 200 4.53 -1.63 12.71
N GLN A 201 4.11 -0.52 13.32
CA GLN A 201 4.92 0.24 14.27
C GLN A 201 4.07 0.82 15.39
N VAL A 202 4.55 0.69 16.62
CA VAL A 202 4.08 1.44 17.79
C VAL A 202 5.14 2.47 18.14
N GLY A 203 4.73 3.72 18.36
CA GLY A 203 5.58 4.83 18.78
C GLY A 203 5.09 5.41 20.10
N ILE A 204 6.00 5.95 20.90
CA ILE A 204 5.68 6.77 22.07
C ILE A 204 6.49 8.05 21.95
N MET A 205 5.82 9.21 22.04
CA MET A 205 6.42 10.54 21.97
C MET A 205 6.24 11.25 23.30
N PHE A 206 7.27 11.96 23.74
CA PHE A 206 7.27 12.78 24.95
C PHE A 206 7.59 14.23 24.55
N ASP A 207 6.84 15.18 25.09
CA ASP A 207 7.24 16.60 25.01
C ASP A 207 8.20 16.92 26.15
N GLU A 208 9.49 16.87 25.85
CA GLU A 208 10.57 17.30 26.76
C GLU A 208 10.82 18.82 26.71
N SER A 209 10.28 19.54 25.72
CA SER A 209 10.46 21.00 25.61
C SER A 209 9.73 21.78 26.70
N SER A 210 8.76 21.13 27.34
CA SER A 210 8.00 21.64 28.46
C SER A 210 8.78 21.58 29.77
N GLY A 211 9.38 22.69 30.19
CA GLY A 211 9.75 22.95 31.60
C GLY A 211 8.54 23.05 32.56
N ARG A 212 7.43 22.40 32.22
CA ARG A 212 6.14 22.37 32.93
C ARG A 212 6.06 21.10 33.77
N LYS A 213 5.28 21.15 34.86
CA LYS A 213 5.06 19.98 35.73
C LYS A 213 4.33 18.81 35.06
N ILE A 214 3.74 19.02 33.89
CA ILE A 214 2.97 18.02 33.13
C ILE A 214 3.74 17.70 31.85
N GLN A 215 4.32 16.51 31.79
CA GLN A 215 4.95 15.95 30.60
C GLN A 215 3.86 15.48 29.64
N LYS A 216 3.78 16.06 28.42
CA LYS A 216 2.83 15.56 27.41
C LYS A 216 3.32 14.25 26.81
N ARG A 217 2.37 13.35 26.51
CA ARG A 217 2.65 11.98 26.04
C ARG A 217 1.68 11.59 24.95
N TRP A 218 2.18 11.05 23.85
CA TRP A 218 1.36 10.49 22.78
C TRP A 218 1.81 9.08 22.46
N VAL A 219 0.85 8.23 22.11
CA VAL A 219 1.11 6.93 21.50
C VAL A 219 0.68 7.00 20.05
N GLU A 220 1.52 6.50 19.15
CA GLU A 220 1.16 6.27 17.76
C GLU A 220 1.12 4.77 17.46
N ILE A 221 0.16 4.33 16.64
CA ILE A 221 0.11 2.96 16.11
C ILE A 221 -0.15 3.02 14.60
N THR A 222 0.86 2.66 13.81
CA THR A 222 0.76 2.51 12.36
C THR A 222 0.22 1.12 12.04
N MET A 223 -1.01 1.07 11.54
CA MET A 223 -1.68 -0.12 11.05
C MET A 223 -1.50 -0.26 9.53
N VAL A 224 -1.27 -1.50 9.11
CA VAL A 224 -1.31 -1.89 7.69
C VAL A 224 -2.54 -2.78 7.48
N PHE A 225 -3.30 -2.50 6.43
CA PHE A 225 -4.42 -3.29 5.96
C PHE A 225 -4.18 -3.69 4.51
N HIS A 226 -4.27 -4.99 4.20
CA HIS A 226 -4.32 -5.47 2.84
C HIS A 226 -5.76 -5.85 2.51
N ILE A 227 -6.21 -5.36 1.36
CA ILE A 227 -7.59 -5.38 0.93
C ILE A 227 -7.64 -6.06 -0.43
N LEU A 228 -8.61 -6.95 -0.62
CA LEU A 228 -8.98 -7.45 -1.94
C LEU A 228 -10.42 -6.99 -2.20
N ARG A 229 -10.63 -6.17 -3.23
CA ARG A 229 -11.99 -5.73 -3.59
C ARG A 229 -12.85 -6.89 -4.04
N GLY A 230 -14.08 -6.95 -3.55
CA GLY A 230 -15.01 -8.05 -3.87
C GLY A 230 -14.79 -9.29 -3.01
N LEU A 231 -13.91 -9.24 -2.01
CA LEU A 231 -13.57 -10.39 -1.16
C LEU A 231 -14.76 -10.84 -0.32
N HIS A 232 -15.62 -9.93 0.10
CA HIS A 232 -16.85 -10.29 0.79
C HIS A 232 -17.77 -11.14 -0.09
N GLU A 233 -17.98 -10.72 -1.33
CA GLU A 233 -18.85 -11.34 -2.32
C GLU A 233 -18.31 -12.70 -2.78
N ILE A 234 -16.98 -12.82 -2.97
CA ILE A 234 -16.31 -14.11 -3.27
C ILE A 234 -16.45 -15.09 -2.08
N ARG A 235 -16.44 -14.59 -0.84
CA ARG A 235 -16.70 -15.45 0.34
C ARG A 235 -18.17 -15.87 0.45
N GLU A 236 -19.11 -15.01 0.06
CA GLU A 236 -20.54 -15.32 0.09
C GLU A 236 -20.97 -16.24 -1.05
N SER A 237 -20.30 -16.21 -2.21
CA SER A 237 -20.53 -17.15 -3.32
C SER A 237 -20.07 -18.59 -3.00
N GLY A 238 -19.27 -18.77 -1.93
CA GLY A 238 -18.69 -20.05 -1.53
C GLY A 238 -17.43 -20.43 -2.32
N GLU A 239 -16.83 -19.49 -3.05
CA GLU A 239 -15.61 -19.71 -3.83
C GLU A 239 -14.38 -19.83 -2.92
N GLU A 240 -13.57 -20.88 -3.11
CA GLU A 240 -12.32 -21.06 -2.36
C GLU A 240 -11.24 -20.11 -2.87
N ILE A 241 -10.87 -19.16 -2.02
CA ILE A 241 -9.90 -18.13 -2.35
C ILE A 241 -8.47 -18.69 -2.24
N PRO A 242 -7.66 -18.69 -3.32
CA PRO A 242 -6.31 -19.20 -3.26
C PRO A 242 -5.44 -18.46 -2.24
N TRP A 243 -4.68 -19.21 -1.44
CA TRP A 243 -3.79 -18.63 -0.41
C TRP A 243 -2.73 -17.68 -0.99
N ASN A 244 -2.41 -17.84 -2.29
CA ASN A 244 -1.47 -17.03 -3.06
C ASN A 244 -2.16 -15.93 -3.89
N MET A 245 -3.46 -15.66 -3.71
CA MET A 245 -4.25 -14.69 -4.51
C MET A 245 -3.52 -13.34 -4.75
N GLY A 246 -2.80 -12.82 -3.76
CA GLY A 246 -2.08 -11.54 -3.88
C GLY A 246 -0.91 -11.55 -4.88
N THR A 247 -0.55 -12.71 -5.42
CA THR A 247 0.45 -12.91 -6.49
C THR A 247 -0.18 -13.29 -7.83
N MET A 248 -1.46 -13.67 -7.85
CA MET A 248 -2.15 -14.18 -9.04
C MET A 248 -2.66 -13.02 -9.91
N PRO A 249 -2.31 -12.96 -11.22
CA PRO A 249 -2.62 -11.82 -12.10
C PRO A 249 -4.08 -11.35 -12.08
N GLU A 250 -5.04 -12.27 -11.98
CA GLU A 250 -6.49 -12.03 -11.94
C GLU A 250 -7.02 -11.32 -10.68
N TYR A 251 -6.17 -11.14 -9.68
CA TYR A 251 -6.45 -10.39 -8.45
C TYR A 251 -5.51 -9.19 -8.23
N GLN A 252 -4.39 -9.08 -8.95
CA GLN A 252 -3.37 -8.03 -8.70
C GLN A 252 -3.91 -6.60 -8.87
N ASP A 253 -4.89 -6.39 -9.75
CA ASP A 253 -5.60 -5.13 -9.98
C ASP A 253 -6.60 -4.77 -8.86
N LYS A 254 -7.13 -5.79 -8.18
CA LYS A 254 -8.09 -5.71 -7.06
C LYS A 254 -7.42 -5.61 -5.69
N VAL A 255 -6.10 -5.81 -5.60
CA VAL A 255 -5.35 -5.71 -4.33
C VAL A 255 -4.96 -4.26 -4.03
N PHE A 256 -5.32 -3.80 -2.84
CA PHE A 256 -4.96 -2.49 -2.30
C PHE A 256 -4.29 -2.66 -0.93
N VAL A 257 -3.39 -1.72 -0.61
CA VAL A 257 -2.81 -1.60 0.73
C VAL A 257 -3.15 -0.22 1.27
N CYS A 258 -3.62 -0.20 2.51
CA CYS A 258 -3.89 1.00 3.28
C CYS A 258 -2.92 1.08 4.46
N ASN A 259 -2.35 2.26 4.69
CA ASN A 259 -1.58 2.58 5.89
C ASN A 259 -2.31 3.69 6.64
N TYR A 260 -2.65 3.42 7.90
CA TYR A 260 -3.28 4.39 8.78
C TYR A 260 -2.47 4.48 10.06
N ARG A 261 -2.05 5.69 10.44
CA ARG A 261 -1.43 5.91 11.75
C ARG A 261 -2.45 6.55 12.66
N PHE A 262 -2.72 5.86 13.77
CA PHE A 262 -3.58 6.33 14.83
C PHE A 262 -2.72 6.98 15.90
N ILE A 263 -3.17 8.10 16.45
CA ILE A 263 -2.53 8.83 17.55
C ILE A 263 -3.55 9.11 18.66
N LYS A 264 -3.11 9.01 19.92
CA LYS A 264 -3.88 9.42 21.10
C LYS A 264 -2.96 10.08 22.13
N GLU A 265 -3.45 11.15 22.75
CA GLU A 265 -2.76 11.80 23.88
C GLU A 265 -3.09 11.08 25.20
N PHE A 266 -2.06 10.84 26.01
CA PHE A 266 -2.13 10.19 27.33
C PHE A 266 -1.55 11.12 28.43
N THR A 267 -1.66 12.43 28.20
CA THR A 267 -1.23 13.47 29.14
C THR A 267 -2.15 13.50 30.35
N THR A 268 -1.58 13.47 31.57
CA THR A 268 -2.36 13.42 32.82
C THR A 268 -3.32 14.61 32.93
N GLY A 269 -4.60 14.32 33.16
CA GLY A 269 -5.66 15.33 33.30
C GLY A 269 -6.30 15.77 31.97
N GLN A 270 -5.93 15.16 30.85
CA GLN A 270 -6.54 15.39 29.54
C GLN A 270 -7.19 14.09 29.05
N GLU A 271 -8.47 14.16 28.70
CA GLU A 271 -9.17 13.07 28.01
C GLU A 271 -9.03 13.27 26.49
N SER A 272 -8.78 12.19 25.76
CA SER A 272 -8.50 12.20 24.32
C SER A 272 -8.89 10.87 23.71
N ASP A 273 -9.44 10.89 22.51
CA ASP A 273 -9.71 9.69 21.72
C ASP A 273 -8.58 9.35 20.74
N TRP A 274 -8.67 8.15 20.14
CA TRP A 274 -7.81 7.77 19.03
C TRP A 274 -8.27 8.49 17.76
N THR A 275 -7.38 9.32 17.22
CA THR A 275 -7.56 10.02 15.93
C THR A 275 -6.54 9.50 14.92
N ILE A 276 -6.72 9.80 13.63
CA ILE A 276 -5.81 9.36 12.56
C ILE A 276 -4.97 10.55 12.09
N ASN A 277 -3.65 10.41 12.10
CA ASN A 277 -2.72 11.45 11.62
C ASN A 277 -1.91 11.05 10.38
N ILE A 278 -2.13 9.86 9.83
CA ILE A 278 -1.69 9.44 8.49
C ILE A 278 -2.79 8.61 7.83
N VAL A 279 -3.09 8.91 6.57
CA VAL A 279 -3.89 8.08 5.67
C VAL A 279 -3.13 7.92 4.35
N ASN A 280 -2.78 6.70 3.98
CA ASN A 280 -2.20 6.41 2.67
C ASN A 280 -2.87 5.17 2.06
N HIS A 281 -3.15 5.22 0.75
CA HIS A 281 -3.82 4.18 -0.03
C HIS A 281 -3.03 3.99 -1.32
N PHE A 282 -2.68 2.76 -1.67
CA PHE A 282 -1.92 2.46 -2.88
C PHE A 282 -2.15 1.03 -3.37
N LYS A 283 -1.90 0.79 -4.66
CA LYS A 283 -1.79 -0.56 -5.22
C LYS A 283 -0.33 -1.03 -5.15
N PRO A 284 -0.06 -2.27 -4.71
CA PRO A 284 1.26 -2.88 -4.84
C PRO A 284 1.81 -2.86 -6.26
N LEU A 285 0.95 -3.03 -7.27
CA LEU A 285 1.33 -3.03 -8.68
C LEU A 285 1.89 -1.67 -9.13
N ASP A 286 1.31 -0.56 -8.67
CA ASP A 286 1.80 0.79 -9.00
C ASP A 286 3.23 1.00 -8.47
N LEU A 287 3.54 0.50 -7.26
CA LEU A 287 4.90 0.54 -6.69
C LEU A 287 5.90 -0.33 -7.47
N ILE A 288 5.50 -1.56 -7.83
CA ILE A 288 6.35 -2.46 -8.62
C ILE A 288 6.67 -1.85 -9.99
N ASN A 289 5.69 -1.18 -10.61
CA ASN A 289 5.86 -0.50 -11.89
C ASN A 289 6.74 0.76 -11.77
N GLU A 290 6.72 1.47 -10.64
CA GLU A 290 7.69 2.54 -10.36
C GLU A 290 9.10 2.00 -10.15
N MET A 291 9.29 0.95 -9.35
CA MET A 291 10.60 0.35 -9.08
C MET A 291 11.28 -0.19 -10.35
N LYS A 292 10.51 -0.63 -11.36
CA LYS A 292 11.05 -1.08 -12.66
C LYS A 292 11.51 0.04 -13.58
N ARG A 293 11.25 1.31 -13.25
CA ARG A 293 11.61 2.49 -14.05
C ARG A 293 12.86 3.21 -13.54
N VAL A 294 13.39 2.78 -12.38
CA VAL A 294 14.57 3.33 -11.70
C VAL A 294 15.75 2.38 -11.90
#